data_AF-A0A349GMA1-F1
#
_entry.id   AF-A0A349GMA1-F1
#
_cell.length_a   1.000
_cell.length_b   1.000
_cell.length_c   1.000
_cell.angle_alpha   90.00
_cell.angle_beta   90.00
_cell.angle_gamma   90.00
#
_symmetry.space_group_name_H-M   'P 1'
#
loop_
_entity.id
_entity.type
_entity.pdbx_description
1 polymer ?
#
loop_
_entity_poly.entity_id
_entity_poly.type
_entity_poly.pdbx_seq_one_letter_code
_entity_poly.pdbx_strand_id
1 'polypeptide(L)'
;MKLLKIILVLTAFISLSACNSKNPEIQETTAYTQPAVTESETQQIQENIYTRYPQLSQYDIFSEYYERAEEIVNSMTAQQKAGQIFWISCPDNETDANDVVSRYNPGGYVLSAENFENSKPYSMKSMLENFQSASAFRMAIACEEEGGDFVCASKYTQFRLNPFYSPQTLYQIGGFDEIFNDTRSKALFLKELGINTNLAPVADVSEDPTDYIYSRTLGKNADDTGQYVKLSVRAYNEAGVTCVLKHFPGYGSNINTSHTISVDEREYSEFTSKDFIPFTEG
;
A
#
# COMPACT_ATOMS: atom_id res chain seq x y z
N MET A 1 67.86 -35.28 26.24
CA MET A 1 68.38 -34.32 25.25
C MET A 1 67.33 -34.09 24.17
N LYS A 2 66.90 -32.84 24.04
CA LYS A 2 66.49 -32.14 22.81
C LYS A 2 65.27 -32.72 22.05
N LEU A 3 64.13 -32.03 22.17
CA LEU A 3 63.60 -31.01 21.23
C LEU A 3 62.70 -31.69 20.16
N LEU A 4 61.40 -31.38 20.02
CA LEU A 4 60.74 -30.13 19.60
C LEU A 4 60.13 -30.34 18.20
N LYS A 5 58.81 -30.13 18.07
CA LYS A 5 58.02 -29.76 16.87
C LYS A 5 56.54 -29.78 17.32
N ILE A 6 56.12 -28.81 18.13
CA ILE A 6 55.53 -27.51 17.75
C ILE A 6 54.42 -27.63 16.71
N ILE A 7 53.20 -27.50 17.22
CA ILE A 7 51.94 -27.25 16.55
C ILE A 7 51.96 -25.80 16.05
N LEU A 8 51.67 -25.59 14.77
CA LEU A 8 51.52 -24.27 14.18
C LEU A 8 50.05 -23.85 14.26
N VAL A 9 49.71 -23.03 15.26
CA VAL A 9 48.47 -22.24 15.31
C VAL A 9 48.76 -20.91 14.63
N LEU A 10 48.12 -20.65 13.49
CA LEU A 10 48.08 -19.31 12.89
C LEU A 10 46.94 -18.52 13.54
N THR A 11 47.26 -17.77 14.59
CA THR A 11 46.48 -16.62 15.04
C THR A 11 47.18 -15.36 14.55
N ALA A 12 46.61 -14.72 13.52
CA ALA A 12 47.00 -13.40 13.09
C ALA A 12 46.33 -12.37 14.02
N PHE A 13 47.11 -11.82 14.94
CA PHE A 13 46.83 -10.57 15.63
C PHE A 13 46.92 -9.42 14.61
N ILE A 14 45.83 -8.68 14.42
CA ILE A 14 45.89 -7.33 13.85
C ILE A 14 45.68 -6.36 15.01
N SER A 15 46.74 -5.62 15.29
CA SER A 15 46.84 -4.56 16.27
C SER A 15 45.94 -3.37 15.93
N LEU A 16 45.16 -2.94 16.92
CA LEU A 16 44.56 -1.61 17.00
C LEU A 16 45.68 -0.56 17.09
N SER A 17 45.84 0.23 16.03
CA SER A 17 46.54 1.51 16.08
C SER A 17 45.57 2.61 15.67
N ALA A 18 45.35 3.50 16.63
CA ALA A 18 44.55 4.70 16.52
C ALA A 18 45.08 5.60 15.40
N CYS A 19 44.19 5.97 14.47
CA CYS A 19 44.34 7.16 13.67
C CYS A 19 43.21 8.13 14.02
N ASN A 20 43.64 9.14 14.76
CA ASN A 20 42.98 10.34 15.17
C ASN A 20 42.47 11.10 13.92
N SER A 21 41.15 11.13 13.71
CA SER A 21 40.53 12.15 12.87
C SER A 21 39.43 12.82 13.68
N LYS A 22 39.57 14.14 13.79
CA LYS A 22 38.84 15.07 14.65
C LYS A 22 37.33 14.84 14.58
N ASN A 23 36.77 14.47 15.71
CA ASN A 23 35.34 14.54 15.98
C ASN A 23 34.91 16.01 15.88
N PRO A 24 33.90 16.40 15.08
CA PRO A 24 33.31 17.72 15.23
C PRO A 24 32.66 17.80 16.61
N GLU A 25 32.94 18.89 17.33
CA GLU A 25 32.32 19.22 18.61
C GLU A 25 30.80 19.10 18.50
N ILE A 26 30.23 18.18 19.27
CA ILE A 26 28.80 18.16 19.55
C ILE A 26 28.55 19.39 20.43
N GLN A 27 28.03 20.46 19.84
CA GLN A 27 27.43 21.54 20.62
C GLN A 27 26.31 20.92 21.45
N GLU A 28 26.41 21.05 22.78
CA GLU A 28 25.31 20.78 23.70
C GLU A 28 24.08 21.54 23.18
N THR A 29 23.11 20.80 22.67
CA THR A 29 21.81 21.34 22.35
C THR A 29 21.18 21.74 23.66
N THR A 30 20.93 23.05 23.82
CA THR A 30 20.13 23.58 24.92
C THR A 30 18.85 22.76 25.01
N ALA A 31 18.62 22.14 26.18
CA ALA A 31 17.38 21.43 26.46
C ALA A 31 16.20 22.36 26.16
N TYR A 32 15.46 22.06 25.09
CA TYR A 32 14.16 22.65 24.85
C TYR A 32 13.27 22.25 26.01
N THR A 33 13.09 23.15 26.96
CA THR A 33 12.10 22.98 28.01
C THR A 33 10.76 23.28 27.35
N GLN A 34 9.94 22.25 27.12
CA GLN A 34 8.55 22.51 26.74
C GLN A 34 7.91 23.35 27.85
N PRO A 35 7.15 24.41 27.51
CA PRO A 35 6.37 25.10 28.52
C PRO A 35 5.47 24.06 29.20
N ALA A 36 5.38 24.10 30.54
CA ALA A 36 4.41 23.30 31.26
C ALA A 36 3.01 23.72 30.80
N VAL A 37 2.38 22.88 29.98
CA VAL A 37 0.99 23.05 29.54
C VAL A 37 0.14 23.00 30.80
N THR A 38 -0.62 24.05 31.04
CA THR A 38 -1.51 24.10 32.20
C THR A 38 -2.65 23.08 32.04
N GLU A 39 -3.23 22.62 33.15
CA GLU A 39 -4.37 21.69 33.13
C GLU A 39 -5.55 22.25 32.31
N SER A 40 -5.70 23.58 32.32
CA SER A 40 -6.63 24.35 31.49
C SER A 40 -6.31 24.29 29.99
N GLU A 41 -5.05 24.48 29.59
CA GLU A 41 -4.65 24.38 28.17
C GLU A 41 -4.75 22.93 27.68
N THR A 42 -4.50 21.95 28.55
CA THR A 42 -4.67 20.53 28.23
C THR A 42 -6.15 20.19 28.00
N GLN A 43 -7.05 20.69 28.84
CA GLN A 43 -8.50 20.55 28.64
C GLN A 43 -8.98 21.27 27.38
N GLN A 44 -8.46 22.47 27.08
CA GLN A 44 -8.86 23.23 25.91
C GLN A 44 -8.32 22.63 24.60
N ILE A 45 -7.11 22.04 24.62
CA ILE A 45 -6.58 21.24 23.51
C ILE A 45 -7.40 19.96 23.33
N GLN A 46 -7.80 19.28 24.42
CA GLN A 46 -8.68 18.11 24.34
C GLN A 46 -10.06 18.47 23.77
N GLU A 47 -10.73 19.53 24.25
CA GLU A 47 -12.02 20.00 23.70
C GLU A 47 -11.92 20.41 22.23
N ASN A 48 -10.82 21.06 21.82
CA ASN A 48 -10.59 21.47 20.43
C ASN A 48 -10.26 20.29 19.50
N ILE A 49 -9.68 19.20 20.02
CA ILE A 49 -9.47 17.95 19.27
C ILE A 49 -10.81 17.22 19.09
N TYR A 50 -11.65 17.16 20.13
CA TYR A 50 -12.97 16.49 20.05
C TYR A 50 -14.00 17.24 19.19
N THR A 51 -13.91 18.57 19.05
CA THR A 51 -14.81 19.36 18.21
C THR A 51 -14.46 19.36 16.71
N ARG A 52 -13.35 18.74 16.32
CA ARG A 52 -12.87 18.70 14.93
C ARG A 52 -13.03 17.36 14.22
N TYR A 53 -13.67 16.37 14.85
CA TYR A 53 -14.09 15.20 14.12
C TYR A 53 -15.19 15.61 13.13
N PRO A 54 -15.04 15.36 11.81
CA PRO A 54 -16.16 15.49 10.90
C PRO A 54 -17.30 14.68 11.50
N GLN A 55 -18.45 15.32 11.70
CA GLN A 55 -19.62 14.64 12.21
C GLN A 55 -19.94 13.52 11.23
N LEU A 56 -19.87 12.27 11.70
CA LEU A 56 -20.16 11.09 10.88
C LEU A 56 -21.56 11.29 10.28
N SER A 57 -21.64 11.31 8.96
CA SER A 57 -22.89 11.60 8.29
C SER A 57 -23.73 10.34 8.32
N GLN A 58 -24.97 10.43 8.80
CA GLN A 58 -25.93 9.33 8.68
C GLN A 58 -26.26 8.96 7.22
N TYR A 59 -25.76 9.73 6.25
CA TYR A 59 -25.99 9.54 4.82
C TYR A 59 -24.73 9.20 4.03
N ASP A 60 -23.57 9.02 4.67
CA ASP A 60 -22.40 8.56 3.93
C ASP A 60 -22.42 7.03 3.70
N ILE A 61 -21.57 6.59 2.78
CA ILE A 61 -21.48 5.19 2.33
C ILE A 61 -20.99 4.23 3.42
N PHE A 62 -20.50 4.75 4.56
CA PHE A 62 -20.00 3.95 5.67
C PHE A 62 -20.93 3.95 6.88
N SER A 63 -22.05 4.68 6.82
CA SER A 63 -23.01 4.87 7.90
C SER A 63 -23.45 3.57 8.58
N GLU A 64 -23.71 2.51 7.80
CA GLU A 64 -24.10 1.19 8.33
C GLU A 64 -22.99 0.46 9.11
N TYR A 65 -21.72 0.85 8.92
CA TYR A 65 -20.57 0.24 9.57
C TYR A 65 -20.06 1.00 10.79
N TYR A 66 -20.52 2.23 11.03
CA TYR A 66 -19.95 3.10 12.07
C TYR A 66 -20.12 2.56 13.49
N GLU A 67 -21.31 2.09 13.86
CA GLU A 67 -21.53 1.52 15.20
C GLU A 67 -20.58 0.36 15.45
N ARG A 68 -20.47 -0.56 14.48
CA ARG A 68 -19.58 -1.71 14.59
C ARG A 68 -18.10 -1.30 14.61
N ALA A 69 -17.70 -0.33 13.79
CA ALA A 69 -16.34 0.18 13.78
C ALA A 69 -15.98 0.81 15.13
N GLU A 70 -16.88 1.59 15.70
CA GLU A 70 -16.71 2.21 17.02
C GLU A 70 -16.57 1.16 18.12
N GLU A 71 -17.41 0.12 18.13
CA GLU A 71 -17.27 -1.01 19.07
C GLU A 71 -15.88 -1.65 19.00
N ILE A 72 -15.41 -1.95 17.78
CA ILE A 72 -14.11 -2.60 17.57
C ILE A 72 -13.00 -1.66 18.04
N VAL A 73 -12.99 -0.40 17.59
CA VAL A 73 -11.96 0.58 17.95
C VAL A 73 -11.94 0.84 19.46
N ASN A 74 -13.09 0.90 20.13
CA ASN A 74 -13.17 1.07 21.58
C ASN A 74 -12.67 -0.14 22.37
N SER A 75 -12.68 -1.34 21.77
CA SER A 75 -12.07 -2.54 22.35
C SER A 75 -10.55 -2.63 22.20
N MET A 76 -9.94 -1.80 21.34
CA MET A 76 -8.51 -1.83 21.06
C MET A 76 -7.67 -1.08 22.11
N THR A 77 -6.53 -1.66 22.46
CA THR A 77 -5.41 -0.95 23.09
C THR A 77 -4.83 0.12 22.14
N ALA A 78 -4.11 1.10 22.68
CA ALA A 78 -3.42 2.11 21.86
C ALA A 78 -2.42 1.49 20.86
N GLN A 79 -1.73 0.42 21.25
CA GLN A 79 -0.81 -0.31 20.38
C GLN A 79 -1.54 -0.98 19.21
N GLN A 80 -2.69 -1.62 19.46
CA GLN A 80 -3.51 -2.21 18.39
C GLN A 80 -4.04 -1.14 17.44
N LYS A 81 -4.54 0.01 17.95
CA LYS A 81 -4.96 1.14 17.11
C LYS A 81 -3.82 1.62 16.22
N ALA A 82 -2.62 1.77 16.77
CA ALA A 82 -1.44 2.16 16.00
C ALA A 82 -1.09 1.12 14.93
N GLY A 83 -1.13 -0.18 15.27
CA GLY A 83 -0.89 -1.28 14.33
C GLY A 83 -1.83 -1.25 13.14
N GLN A 84 -3.12 -1.00 13.37
CA GLN A 84 -4.15 -0.98 12.32
C GLN A 84 -3.99 0.14 11.28
N ILE A 85 -3.16 1.15 11.53
CA ILE A 85 -2.83 2.21 10.56
C ILE A 85 -1.83 1.72 9.51
N PHE A 86 -1.02 0.69 9.83
CA PHE A 86 0.06 0.25 8.95
C PHE A 86 -0.36 -0.93 8.07
N TRP A 87 -0.20 -0.75 6.77
CA TRP A 87 -0.13 -1.84 5.80
C TRP A 87 1.34 -2.02 5.43
N ILE A 88 1.85 -3.22 5.60
CA ILE A 88 3.28 -3.50 5.49
C ILE A 88 3.55 -4.54 4.42
N SER A 89 4.74 -4.55 3.85
CA SER A 89 5.14 -5.59 2.90
C SER A 89 5.02 -6.98 3.55
N CYS A 90 4.42 -7.93 2.83
CA CYS A 90 4.31 -9.31 3.29
C CYS A 90 5.70 -9.95 3.33
N PRO A 91 6.15 -10.48 4.48
CA PRO A 91 7.38 -11.26 4.55
C PRO A 91 7.29 -12.51 3.65
N ASP A 92 8.43 -12.92 3.08
CA ASP A 92 8.49 -14.08 2.17
C ASP A 92 8.29 -15.43 2.88
N ASN A 93 8.47 -15.46 4.19
CA ASN A 93 8.27 -16.67 4.99
C ASN A 93 7.15 -16.50 6.02
N GLU A 94 6.38 -17.57 6.18
CA GLU A 94 5.18 -17.62 7.02
C GLU A 94 5.48 -17.40 8.52
N THR A 95 6.66 -17.82 9.00
CA THR A 95 7.05 -17.66 10.41
C THR A 95 7.18 -16.18 10.77
N ASP A 96 7.93 -15.41 9.98
CA ASP A 96 8.14 -13.99 10.21
C ASP A 96 6.83 -13.21 10.03
N ALA A 97 6.02 -13.59 9.03
CA ALA A 97 4.71 -12.98 8.82
C ALA A 97 3.76 -13.21 10.02
N ASN A 98 3.75 -14.40 10.63
CA ASN A 98 2.95 -14.64 11.83
C ASN A 98 3.50 -13.92 13.07
N ASP A 99 4.83 -13.82 13.21
CA ASP A 99 5.46 -13.08 14.29
C ASP A 99 5.05 -11.60 14.26
N VAL A 100 5.08 -10.99 13.08
CA VAL A 100 4.64 -9.61 12.87
C VAL A 100 3.16 -9.41 13.19
N VAL A 101 2.27 -10.31 12.75
CA VAL A 101 0.83 -10.26 13.07
C VAL A 101 0.62 -10.30 14.58
N SER A 102 1.24 -11.26 15.27
CA SER A 102 1.06 -11.44 16.71
C SER A 102 1.59 -10.27 17.54
N ARG A 103 2.72 -9.67 17.14
CA ARG A 103 3.38 -8.59 17.88
C ARG A 103 2.79 -7.21 17.61
N TYR A 104 2.45 -6.93 16.36
CA TYR A 104 2.15 -5.57 15.91
C TYR A 104 0.69 -5.36 15.49
N ASN A 105 -0.07 -6.42 15.22
CA ASN A 105 -1.47 -6.33 14.76
C ASN A 105 -1.62 -5.33 13.60
N PRO A 106 -0.90 -5.52 12.48
CA PRO A 106 -0.97 -4.60 11.35
C PRO A 106 -2.38 -4.55 10.77
N GLY A 107 -2.73 -3.43 10.14
CA GLY A 107 -3.99 -3.29 9.39
C GLY A 107 -4.01 -4.16 8.14
N GLY A 108 -2.84 -4.51 7.60
CA GLY A 108 -2.75 -5.34 6.42
C GLY A 108 -1.36 -5.72 5.96
N TYR A 109 -1.33 -6.66 5.01
CA TYR A 109 -0.17 -7.00 4.21
C TYR A 109 -0.34 -6.54 2.77
N VAL A 110 0.73 -6.01 2.19
CA VAL A 110 0.86 -5.73 0.75
C VAL A 110 1.81 -6.77 0.16
N LEU A 111 1.30 -7.60 -0.73
CA LEU A 111 2.08 -8.59 -1.45
C LEU A 111 2.69 -7.99 -2.71
N SER A 112 3.95 -8.33 -2.96
CA SER A 112 4.64 -8.09 -4.23
C SER A 112 4.61 -9.34 -5.10
N ALA A 113 5.02 -9.20 -6.37
CA ALA A 113 5.10 -10.33 -7.28
C ALA A 113 6.03 -11.43 -6.73
N GLU A 114 7.13 -11.07 -6.07
CA GLU A 114 8.13 -12.01 -5.54
C GLU A 114 7.54 -13.01 -4.55
N ASN A 115 6.50 -12.62 -3.79
CA ASN A 115 5.79 -13.55 -2.89
C ASN A 115 5.12 -14.73 -3.66
N PHE A 116 4.88 -14.59 -4.96
CA PHE A 116 4.23 -15.60 -5.81
C PHE A 116 5.21 -16.48 -6.59
N GLU A 117 6.48 -16.08 -6.73
CA GLU A 117 7.43 -16.70 -7.65
C GLU A 117 7.60 -18.20 -7.43
N ASN A 118 7.77 -18.60 -6.18
CA ASN A 118 8.03 -19.99 -5.78
C ASN A 118 6.85 -20.65 -5.06
N SER A 119 5.66 -20.03 -5.09
CA SER A 119 4.46 -20.56 -4.45
C SER A 119 3.47 -21.14 -5.47
N LYS A 120 2.46 -21.86 -4.96
CA LYS A 120 1.33 -22.41 -5.74
C LYS A 120 0.02 -21.79 -5.27
N PRO A 121 -1.03 -21.73 -6.11
CA PRO A 121 -2.31 -21.13 -5.74
C PRO A 121 -2.87 -21.63 -4.40
N TYR A 122 -2.89 -22.95 -4.18
CA TYR A 122 -3.39 -23.55 -2.94
C TYR A 122 -2.53 -23.20 -1.71
N SER A 123 -1.20 -23.23 -1.83
CA SER A 123 -0.31 -22.90 -0.72
C SER A 123 -0.39 -21.42 -0.37
N MET A 124 -0.47 -20.54 -1.38
CA MET A 124 -0.64 -19.10 -1.19
C MET A 124 -1.94 -18.81 -0.44
N LYS A 125 -3.06 -19.35 -0.90
CA LYS A 125 -4.35 -19.21 -0.23
C LYS A 125 -4.31 -19.66 1.23
N SER A 126 -3.75 -20.84 1.48
CA SER A 126 -3.65 -21.40 2.84
C SER A 126 -2.82 -20.49 3.74
N MET A 127 -1.71 -19.95 3.25
CA MET A 127 -0.86 -19.00 3.99
C MET A 127 -1.62 -17.71 4.34
N LEU A 128 -2.34 -17.14 3.37
CA LEU A 128 -3.13 -15.91 3.59
C LEU A 128 -4.29 -16.14 4.57
N GLU A 129 -4.94 -17.30 4.53
CA GLU A 129 -5.96 -17.71 5.51
C GLU A 129 -5.36 -17.89 6.92
N ASN A 130 -4.13 -18.41 7.03
CA ASN A 130 -3.42 -18.51 8.30
C ASN A 130 -3.12 -17.12 8.89
N PHE A 131 -2.67 -16.16 8.08
CA PHE A 131 -2.44 -14.79 8.53
C PHE A 131 -3.73 -14.15 9.06
N GLN A 132 -4.84 -14.32 8.35
CA GLN A 132 -6.14 -13.82 8.80
C GLN A 132 -6.57 -14.47 10.12
N SER A 133 -6.32 -15.77 10.28
CA SER A 133 -6.68 -16.52 11.49
C SER A 133 -5.81 -16.17 12.69
N ALA A 134 -4.56 -15.77 12.46
CA ALA A 134 -3.62 -15.35 13.50
C ALA A 134 -3.84 -13.90 13.97
N SER A 135 -4.50 -13.08 13.14
CA SER A 135 -4.76 -11.67 13.46
C SER A 135 -5.99 -11.50 14.33
N ALA A 136 -5.91 -10.60 15.33
CA ALA A 136 -7.06 -10.23 16.15
C ALA A 136 -8.13 -9.46 15.37
N PHE A 137 -7.72 -8.78 14.29
CA PHE A 137 -8.59 -7.98 13.43
C PHE A 137 -8.41 -8.44 11.98
N ARG A 138 -9.50 -8.41 11.20
CA ARG A 138 -9.45 -8.77 9.80
C ARG A 138 -8.49 -7.83 9.06
N MET A 139 -7.49 -8.40 8.40
CA MET A 139 -6.47 -7.66 7.67
C MET A 139 -6.88 -7.34 6.24
N ALA A 140 -6.42 -6.19 5.74
CA ALA A 140 -6.31 -5.97 4.30
C ALA A 140 -5.17 -6.85 3.75
N ILE A 141 -5.50 -7.75 2.84
CA ILE A 141 -4.53 -8.54 2.10
C ILE A 141 -4.55 -7.98 0.68
N ALA A 142 -3.55 -7.14 0.41
CA ALA A 142 -3.48 -6.28 -0.75
C ALA A 142 -2.40 -6.72 -1.74
N CYS A 143 -2.59 -6.40 -3.02
CA CYS A 143 -1.53 -6.47 -4.03
C CYS A 143 -1.74 -5.38 -5.09
N GLU A 144 -0.74 -5.19 -5.96
CA GLU A 144 -0.88 -4.37 -7.17
C GLU A 144 -1.09 -5.26 -8.40
N GLU A 145 -2.34 -5.50 -8.75
CA GLU A 145 -2.72 -6.18 -9.99
C GLU A 145 -3.45 -5.17 -10.89
N GLU A 146 -2.73 -4.26 -11.53
CA GLU A 146 -3.31 -3.28 -12.47
C GLU A 146 -3.63 -3.96 -13.81
N GLY A 147 -2.68 -4.79 -14.26
CA GLY A 147 -2.57 -5.27 -15.64
C GLY A 147 -1.40 -4.59 -16.37
N GLY A 148 -1.03 -5.12 -17.53
CA GLY A 148 0.15 -4.64 -18.25
C GLY A 148 1.44 -4.93 -17.48
N ASP A 149 2.27 -3.92 -17.28
CA ASP A 149 3.58 -4.07 -16.61
C ASP A 149 3.46 -4.20 -15.08
N PHE A 150 2.34 -3.78 -14.50
CA PHE A 150 2.10 -3.75 -13.06
C PHE A 150 1.14 -4.88 -12.67
N VAL A 151 1.70 -6.07 -12.62
CA VAL A 151 1.01 -7.32 -12.28
C VAL A 151 1.71 -8.02 -11.12
N CYS A 152 0.91 -8.70 -10.30
CA CYS A 152 1.36 -9.38 -9.08
C CYS A 152 1.29 -10.90 -9.26
N ALA A 153 0.22 -11.54 -8.80
CA ALA A 153 0.04 -12.97 -8.90
C ALA A 153 -0.04 -13.44 -10.36
N SER A 154 -0.70 -12.65 -11.22
CA SER A 154 -0.91 -13.01 -12.63
C SER A 154 0.37 -13.05 -13.48
N LYS A 155 1.48 -12.50 -12.97
CA LYS A 155 2.81 -12.55 -13.59
C LYS A 155 3.31 -13.98 -13.80
N TYR A 156 2.93 -14.91 -12.93
CA TYR A 156 3.47 -16.26 -12.91
C TYR A 156 2.49 -17.29 -13.49
N THR A 157 3.01 -18.12 -14.41
CA THR A 157 2.19 -19.05 -15.20
C THR A 157 1.51 -20.14 -14.37
N GLN A 158 2.01 -20.45 -13.17
CA GLN A 158 1.32 -21.35 -12.24
C GLN A 158 0.06 -20.77 -11.61
N PHE A 159 -0.14 -19.45 -11.66
CA PHE A 159 -1.36 -18.77 -11.20
C PHE A 159 -2.29 -18.41 -12.36
N ARG A 160 -1.73 -17.91 -13.47
CA ARG A 160 -2.49 -17.55 -14.67
C ARG A 160 -1.65 -17.71 -15.92
N LEU A 161 -2.20 -18.33 -16.97
CA LEU A 161 -1.45 -18.61 -18.21
C LEU A 161 -0.90 -17.34 -18.88
N ASN A 162 -1.69 -16.28 -18.90
CA ASN A 162 -1.29 -14.96 -19.38
C ASN A 162 -1.62 -13.92 -18.31
N PRO A 163 -0.72 -12.96 -18.03
CA PRO A 163 -1.01 -11.86 -17.12
C PRO A 163 -2.19 -11.02 -17.61
N PHE A 164 -2.78 -10.23 -16.71
CA PHE A 164 -3.83 -9.29 -17.10
C PHE A 164 -3.31 -8.21 -18.05
N TYR A 165 -4.11 -7.84 -19.04
CA TYR A 165 -3.75 -6.80 -20.00
C TYR A 165 -3.83 -5.40 -19.38
N SER A 166 -3.10 -4.44 -19.97
CA SER A 166 -3.19 -3.04 -19.55
C SER A 166 -4.58 -2.47 -19.87
N PRO A 167 -5.02 -1.40 -19.18
CA PRO A 167 -6.27 -0.71 -19.50
C PRO A 167 -6.35 -0.27 -20.97
N GLN A 168 -5.24 0.19 -21.54
CA GLN A 168 -5.17 0.59 -22.96
C GLN A 168 -5.44 -0.59 -23.90
N THR A 169 -4.82 -1.75 -23.66
CA THR A 169 -5.02 -2.95 -24.47
C THR A 169 -6.46 -3.46 -24.37
N LEU A 170 -7.03 -3.51 -23.16
CA LEU A 170 -8.42 -3.92 -22.96
C LEU A 170 -9.40 -3.00 -23.69
N TYR A 171 -9.18 -1.68 -23.59
CA TYR A 171 -10.01 -0.71 -24.29
C TYR A 171 -9.93 -0.86 -25.81
N GLN A 172 -8.76 -1.21 -26.36
CA GLN A 172 -8.59 -1.50 -27.79
C GLN A 172 -9.29 -2.80 -28.21
N ILE A 173 -9.31 -3.82 -27.35
CA ILE A 173 -9.92 -5.13 -27.64
C ILE A 173 -11.45 -5.01 -27.71
N GLY A 174 -12.08 -4.34 -26.73
CA GLY A 174 -13.54 -4.32 -26.63
C GLY A 174 -14.12 -3.13 -25.87
N GLY A 175 -13.36 -2.04 -25.73
CA GLY A 175 -13.83 -0.83 -25.06
C GLY A 175 -14.17 -1.06 -23.58
N PHE A 176 -15.17 -0.35 -23.09
CA PHE A 176 -15.60 -0.40 -21.68
C PHE A 176 -16.19 -1.73 -21.24
N ASP A 177 -16.80 -2.51 -22.16
CA ASP A 177 -17.31 -3.83 -21.83
C ASP A 177 -16.17 -4.79 -21.49
N GLU A 178 -15.07 -4.74 -22.24
CA GLU A 178 -13.88 -5.54 -21.96
C GLU A 178 -13.19 -5.12 -20.66
N ILE A 179 -13.12 -3.81 -20.38
CA ILE A 179 -12.63 -3.28 -19.10
C ILE A 179 -13.42 -3.87 -17.92
N PHE A 180 -14.76 -3.84 -17.99
CA PHE A 180 -15.60 -4.34 -16.91
C PHE A 180 -15.42 -5.86 -16.72
N ASN A 181 -15.44 -6.61 -17.82
CA ASN A 181 -15.29 -8.07 -17.79
C ASN A 181 -13.91 -8.50 -17.27
N ASP A 182 -12.83 -7.87 -17.72
CA ASP A 182 -11.48 -8.13 -17.23
C ASP A 182 -11.34 -7.77 -15.75
N THR A 183 -11.84 -6.58 -15.34
CA THR A 183 -11.76 -6.15 -13.93
C THR A 183 -12.52 -7.12 -13.02
N ARG A 184 -13.70 -7.60 -13.45
CA ARG A 184 -14.45 -8.62 -12.70
C ARG A 184 -13.71 -9.95 -12.62
N SER A 185 -13.13 -10.41 -13.73
CA SER A 185 -12.30 -11.63 -13.78
C SER A 185 -11.09 -11.52 -12.84
N LYS A 186 -10.43 -10.37 -12.84
CA LYS A 186 -9.31 -10.01 -11.96
C LYS A 186 -9.71 -10.02 -10.49
N ALA A 187 -10.81 -9.37 -10.13
CA ALA A 187 -11.30 -9.37 -8.76
C ALA A 187 -11.62 -10.79 -8.26
N LEU A 188 -12.27 -11.62 -9.07
CA LEU A 188 -12.57 -13.01 -8.72
C LEU A 188 -11.30 -13.86 -8.57
N PHE A 189 -10.33 -13.67 -9.46
CA PHE A 189 -9.02 -14.33 -9.38
C PHE A 189 -8.29 -13.99 -8.08
N LEU A 190 -8.21 -12.70 -7.71
CA LEU A 190 -7.57 -12.27 -6.46
C LEU A 190 -8.30 -12.84 -5.23
N LYS A 191 -9.63 -12.80 -5.24
CA LYS A 191 -10.46 -13.36 -4.17
C LYS A 191 -10.25 -14.85 -3.99
N GLU A 192 -10.10 -15.61 -5.08
CA GLU A 192 -9.84 -17.05 -5.02
C GLU A 192 -8.54 -17.38 -4.29
N LEU A 193 -7.52 -16.53 -4.45
CA LEU A 193 -6.22 -16.61 -3.77
C LEU A 193 -6.27 -16.14 -2.31
N GLY A 194 -7.37 -15.54 -1.83
CA GLY A 194 -7.48 -14.97 -0.49
C GLY A 194 -7.07 -13.50 -0.39
N ILE A 195 -6.76 -12.85 -1.52
CA ILE A 195 -6.48 -11.42 -1.60
C ILE A 195 -7.83 -10.68 -1.61
N ASN A 196 -7.98 -9.70 -0.72
CA ASN A 196 -9.26 -9.00 -0.51
C ASN A 196 -9.21 -7.52 -0.89
N THR A 197 -8.04 -7.01 -1.25
CA THR A 197 -7.84 -5.63 -1.66
C THR A 197 -6.94 -5.61 -2.90
N ASN A 198 -7.33 -4.88 -3.94
CA ASN A 198 -6.45 -4.58 -5.06
C ASN A 198 -6.11 -3.10 -5.06
N LEU A 199 -4.82 -2.77 -5.18
CA LEU A 199 -4.33 -1.40 -5.30
C LEU A 199 -4.46 -0.94 -6.75
N ALA A 200 -5.68 -0.95 -7.27
CA ALA A 200 -6.08 -0.54 -8.62
C ALA A 200 -7.57 -0.16 -8.54
N PRO A 201 -8.13 0.64 -9.47
CA PRO A 201 -7.58 1.08 -10.76
C PRO A 201 -6.66 2.31 -10.69
N VAL A 202 -5.92 2.54 -11.77
CA VAL A 202 -5.17 3.79 -12.00
C VAL A 202 -6.14 4.85 -12.51
N ALA A 203 -6.45 5.82 -11.68
CA ALA A 203 -7.35 6.95 -11.92
C ALA A 203 -6.65 8.17 -12.58
N ASP A 204 -5.34 8.11 -12.81
CA ASP A 204 -4.60 9.19 -13.45
C ASP A 204 -5.03 9.41 -14.90
N VAL A 205 -5.11 10.67 -15.32
CA VAL A 205 -5.45 11.09 -16.68
C VAL A 205 -4.16 11.43 -17.43
N SER A 206 -3.88 10.72 -18.51
CA SER A 206 -2.80 11.06 -19.45
C SER A 206 -3.16 10.61 -20.85
N GLU A 207 -3.01 11.52 -21.82
CA GLU A 207 -3.18 11.26 -23.26
C GLU A 207 -1.84 11.34 -24.01
N ASP A 208 -0.77 11.75 -23.31
CA ASP A 208 0.57 11.93 -23.89
C ASP A 208 1.44 10.69 -23.62
N PRO A 209 1.84 9.93 -24.66
CA PRO A 209 2.72 8.77 -24.51
C PRO A 209 4.10 9.07 -23.90
N THR A 210 4.49 10.35 -23.79
CA THR A 210 5.74 10.76 -23.17
C THR A 210 5.64 10.92 -21.65
N ASP A 211 4.43 11.00 -21.09
CA ASP A 211 4.22 11.02 -19.65
C ASP A 211 4.63 9.69 -19.01
N TYR A 212 5.26 9.76 -17.84
CA TYR A 212 5.70 8.56 -17.12
C TYR A 212 4.55 7.60 -16.80
N ILE A 213 3.39 8.15 -16.42
CA ILE A 213 2.25 7.34 -15.99
C ILE A 213 1.47 6.72 -17.16
N TYR A 214 1.66 7.23 -18.39
CA TYR A 214 0.76 6.99 -19.53
C TYR A 214 0.44 5.50 -19.74
N SER A 215 1.46 4.64 -19.79
CA SER A 215 1.30 3.20 -20.08
C SER A 215 0.44 2.45 -19.07
N ARG A 216 0.26 3.01 -17.87
CA ARG A 216 -0.54 2.45 -16.77
C ARG A 216 -1.99 2.95 -16.78
N THR A 217 -2.25 4.08 -17.43
CA THR A 217 -3.57 4.72 -17.51
C THR A 217 -4.45 4.10 -18.60
N LEU A 218 -5.69 4.57 -18.72
CA LEU A 218 -6.55 4.28 -19.88
C LEU A 218 -6.03 4.90 -21.18
N GLY A 219 -5.15 5.92 -21.11
CA GLY A 219 -4.66 6.65 -22.28
C GLY A 219 -5.74 7.52 -22.94
N LYS A 220 -6.66 8.08 -22.14
CA LYS A 220 -7.83 8.84 -22.60
C LYS A 220 -8.05 10.09 -21.75
N ASN A 221 -8.96 10.94 -22.21
CA ASN A 221 -9.40 12.14 -21.50
C ASN A 221 -10.03 11.80 -20.12
N ALA A 222 -10.31 12.85 -19.34
CA ALA A 222 -10.80 12.74 -17.99
C ALA A 222 -12.18 12.05 -17.88
N ASP A 223 -13.10 12.30 -18.82
CA ASP A 223 -14.45 11.71 -18.81
C ASP A 223 -14.39 10.20 -19.05
N ASP A 224 -13.63 9.77 -20.07
CA ASP A 224 -13.43 8.34 -20.38
C ASP A 224 -12.69 7.63 -19.23
N THR A 225 -11.72 8.31 -18.62
CA THR A 225 -10.99 7.77 -17.45
C THR A 225 -11.91 7.65 -16.24
N GLY A 226 -12.83 8.61 -16.02
CA GLY A 226 -13.84 8.52 -14.98
C GLY A 226 -14.81 7.35 -15.20
N GLN A 227 -15.24 7.13 -16.45
CA GLN A 227 -16.06 5.96 -16.78
C GLN A 227 -15.31 4.64 -16.56
N TYR A 228 -14.03 4.57 -16.90
CA TYR A 228 -13.17 3.43 -16.59
C TYR A 228 -13.10 3.16 -15.08
N VAL A 229 -12.81 4.19 -14.27
CA VAL A 229 -12.72 4.06 -12.80
C VAL A 229 -14.05 3.58 -12.22
N LYS A 230 -15.17 4.20 -12.61
CA LYS A 230 -16.52 3.83 -12.17
C LYS A 230 -16.86 2.37 -12.45
N LEU A 231 -16.55 1.89 -13.66
CA LEU A 231 -16.77 0.50 -14.05
C LEU A 231 -15.86 -0.45 -13.25
N SER A 232 -14.61 -0.08 -13.05
CA SER A 232 -13.67 -0.88 -12.26
C SER A 232 -14.10 -0.98 -10.79
N VAL A 233 -14.45 0.14 -10.15
CA VAL A 233 -14.97 0.16 -8.76
C VAL A 233 -16.20 -0.72 -8.63
N ARG A 234 -17.16 -0.58 -9.56
CA ARG A 234 -18.36 -1.43 -9.58
C ARG A 234 -18.00 -2.91 -9.68
N ALA A 235 -17.09 -3.29 -10.59
CA ALA A 235 -16.69 -4.69 -10.77
C ALA A 235 -16.00 -5.28 -9.53
N TYR A 236 -15.12 -4.51 -8.88
CA TYR A 236 -14.48 -4.91 -7.62
C TYR A 236 -15.49 -5.08 -6.49
N ASN A 237 -16.40 -4.11 -6.33
CA ASN A 237 -17.46 -4.16 -5.32
C ASN A 237 -18.41 -5.35 -5.54
N GLU A 238 -18.85 -5.61 -6.78
CA GLU A 238 -19.68 -6.78 -7.12
C GLU A 238 -18.98 -8.12 -6.81
N ALA A 239 -17.65 -8.16 -6.89
CA ALA A 239 -16.85 -9.33 -6.52
C ALA A 239 -16.54 -9.40 -5.01
N GLY A 240 -16.79 -8.33 -4.24
CA GLY A 240 -16.44 -8.23 -2.82
C GLY A 240 -14.93 -8.13 -2.58
N VAL A 241 -14.23 -7.40 -3.44
CA VAL A 241 -12.80 -7.05 -3.30
C VAL A 241 -12.71 -5.53 -3.19
N THR A 242 -11.99 -5.02 -2.20
CA THR A 242 -11.74 -3.58 -2.06
C THR A 242 -10.82 -3.10 -3.17
N CYS A 243 -11.05 -1.90 -3.69
CA CYS A 243 -10.19 -1.28 -4.69
C CYS A 243 -9.64 0.06 -4.18
N VAL A 244 -8.54 0.55 -4.78
CA VAL A 244 -7.90 1.80 -4.40
C VAL A 244 -7.61 2.61 -5.66
N LEU A 245 -8.27 3.76 -5.77
CA LEU A 245 -8.02 4.73 -6.84
C LEU A 245 -6.68 5.41 -6.58
N LYS A 246 -5.84 5.46 -7.61
CA LYS A 246 -4.51 6.06 -7.51
C LYS A 246 -4.10 6.77 -8.80
N HIS A 247 -3.27 7.80 -8.76
CA HIS A 247 -2.50 8.29 -7.61
C HIS A 247 -2.98 9.70 -7.25
N PHE A 248 -3.87 9.84 -6.27
CA PHE A 248 -4.39 11.15 -5.87
C PHE A 248 -3.23 12.11 -5.50
N PRO A 249 -3.23 13.38 -5.96
CA PRO A 249 -4.31 14.10 -6.67
C PRO A 249 -4.36 13.92 -8.20
N GLY A 250 -3.60 12.97 -8.75
CA GLY A 250 -3.45 12.73 -10.18
C GLY A 250 -2.02 13.00 -10.61
N TYR A 251 -1.36 12.00 -11.20
CA TYR A 251 0.04 12.11 -11.63
C TYR A 251 0.22 13.11 -12.77
N GLY A 252 -0.73 13.15 -13.72
CA GLY A 252 -0.64 13.95 -14.94
C GLY A 252 0.72 13.81 -15.63
N SER A 253 1.31 14.95 -16.00
CA SER A 253 2.61 15.03 -16.65
C SER A 253 3.81 15.06 -15.70
N ASN A 254 3.63 14.69 -14.42
CA ASN A 254 4.74 14.66 -13.46
C ASN A 254 5.76 13.56 -13.80
N ILE A 255 6.99 13.76 -13.31
CA ILE A 255 8.09 12.80 -13.48
C ILE A 255 7.94 11.60 -12.55
N ASN A 256 8.58 10.48 -12.88
CA ASN A 256 8.71 9.33 -11.99
C ASN A 256 9.26 9.72 -10.61
N THR A 257 8.54 9.38 -9.56
CA THR A 257 8.83 9.68 -8.15
C THR A 257 9.30 8.47 -7.34
N SER A 258 9.55 7.31 -7.94
CA SER A 258 9.96 6.11 -7.19
C SER A 258 11.24 6.30 -6.36
N HIS A 259 12.12 7.21 -6.79
CA HIS A 259 13.38 7.53 -6.09
C HIS A 259 13.63 9.04 -5.95
N THR A 260 12.63 9.87 -6.22
CA THR A 260 12.76 11.33 -6.19
C THR A 260 11.43 11.98 -5.83
N ILE A 261 11.47 13.27 -5.54
CA ILE A 261 10.29 14.09 -5.30
C ILE A 261 9.97 14.84 -6.59
N SER A 262 8.68 14.97 -6.90
CA SER A 262 8.16 15.85 -7.94
C SER A 262 7.39 16.99 -7.27
N VAL A 263 7.49 18.19 -7.84
CA VAL A 263 6.64 19.34 -7.50
C VAL A 263 5.67 19.50 -8.65
N ASP A 264 4.38 19.41 -8.34
CA ASP A 264 3.34 19.67 -9.33
C ASP A 264 3.12 21.18 -9.45
N GLU A 265 3.51 21.74 -10.59
CA GLU A 265 3.37 23.17 -10.90
C GLU A 265 2.10 23.48 -11.72
N ARG A 266 1.25 22.48 -11.99
CA ARG A 266 -0.01 22.69 -12.71
C ARG A 266 -0.96 23.55 -11.87
N GLU A 267 -1.78 24.32 -12.57
CA GLU A 267 -2.77 25.17 -11.92
C GLU A 267 -3.84 24.31 -11.22
N TYR A 268 -4.32 24.75 -10.06
CA TYR A 268 -5.39 24.06 -9.34
C TYR A 268 -6.66 23.85 -10.19
N SER A 269 -6.94 24.77 -11.12
CA SER A 269 -8.04 24.64 -12.07
C SER A 269 -7.87 23.42 -12.98
N GLU A 270 -6.65 23.06 -13.34
CA GLU A 270 -6.37 21.86 -14.14
C GLU A 270 -6.72 20.60 -13.36
N PHE A 271 -6.28 20.50 -12.10
CA PHE A 271 -6.68 19.41 -11.20
C PHE A 271 -8.22 19.28 -11.15
N THR A 272 -8.94 20.37 -10.84
CA THR A 272 -10.40 20.30 -10.66
C THR A 272 -11.17 19.97 -11.94
N SER A 273 -10.65 20.34 -13.11
CA SER A 273 -11.32 20.14 -14.41
C SER A 273 -10.85 18.91 -15.18
N LYS A 274 -9.81 18.22 -14.70
CA LYS A 274 -9.27 17.00 -15.32
C LYS A 274 -9.01 15.92 -14.29
N ASP A 275 -7.93 16.04 -13.52
CA ASP A 275 -7.42 14.95 -12.67
C ASP A 275 -8.37 14.53 -11.57
N PHE A 276 -9.23 15.44 -11.08
CA PHE A 276 -10.18 15.13 -10.02
C PHE A 276 -11.40 14.33 -10.50
N ILE A 277 -11.75 14.44 -11.79
CA ILE A 277 -12.97 13.83 -12.34
C ILE A 277 -13.00 12.31 -12.09
N PRO A 278 -11.94 11.53 -12.41
CA PRO A 278 -11.97 10.09 -12.15
C PRO A 278 -12.11 9.72 -10.66
N PHE A 279 -11.57 10.53 -9.75
CA PHE A 279 -11.74 10.30 -8.31
C PHE A 279 -13.15 10.60 -7.81
N THR A 280 -13.90 11.48 -8.48
CA THR A 280 -15.30 11.76 -8.13
C THR A 280 -16.28 10.72 -8.69
N GLU A 281 -15.90 10.02 -9.76
CA GLU A 281 -16.76 9.02 -10.42
C GLU A 281 -16.68 7.62 -9.81
N GLY A 282 -15.57 7.28 -9.14
CA GLY A 282 -15.40 6.00 -8.45
C GLY A 282 -16.03 5.98 -7.06
#